data_AF-A0A4Q0VPN7-F1
#
_entry.id   AF-A0A4Q0VPN7-F1
#
_cell.length_a   1.000
_cell.length_b   1.000
_cell.length_c   1.000
_cell.angle_alpha   90.00
_cell.angle_beta   90.00
_cell.angle_gamma   90.00
#
_symmetry.space_group_name_H-M   'P 1'
#
loop_
_entity.id
_entity.type
_entity.pdbx_description
1 polymer ?
#
loop_
_entity_poly.entity_id
_entity_poly.type
_entity_poly.pdbx_seq_one_letter_code
_entity_poly.pdbx_strand_id
1 'polypeptide(L)'
;MHRTSVVSSTLLRNLGLSSVFQIGDSVQITPQNWALAVQRQVEFFYGKEGNFEAYRIFTITLPHLPVTEQVLINRFNQSSFIKAKHIQITSVSGSSVYHIGSTQNIQAESRIKHIRQIERVREEL
;
A
#
# COMPACT_ATOMS: atom_id res chain seq x y z
N MET A 1 22.57 -13.44 -4.73
CA MET A 1 22.01 -14.72 -5.23
C MET A 1 20.70 -14.41 -5.93
N HIS A 2 20.58 -14.69 -7.23
CA HIS A 2 19.40 -14.35 -8.03
C HIS A 2 18.40 -15.52 -8.01
N ARG A 3 17.12 -15.23 -7.74
CA ARG A 3 16.03 -16.23 -7.79
C ARG A 3 15.03 -15.85 -8.86
N THR A 4 14.45 -16.86 -9.50
CA THR A 4 13.44 -16.68 -10.56
C THR A 4 12.07 -17.06 -10.03
N SER A 5 11.13 -16.14 -10.10
CA SER A 5 9.72 -16.39 -9.81
C SER A 5 9.07 -17.10 -10.99
N VAL A 6 8.52 -18.30 -10.75
CA VAL A 6 7.86 -19.14 -11.76
C VAL A 6 6.42 -19.34 -11.34
N VAL A 7 5.52 -18.62 -12.00
CA VAL A 7 4.08 -18.68 -11.73
C VAL A 7 3.39 -19.35 -12.91
N SER A 8 2.72 -20.50 -12.70
CA SER A 8 2.08 -21.20 -13.82
C SER A 8 0.82 -20.50 -14.33
N SER A 9 0.09 -19.83 -13.43
CA SER A 9 -1.11 -19.07 -13.79
C SER A 9 -1.41 -18.01 -12.74
N THR A 10 -1.94 -16.86 -13.18
CA THR A 10 -2.39 -15.79 -12.30
C THR A 10 -3.70 -15.21 -12.79
N LEU A 11 -4.62 -14.94 -11.87
CA LEU A 11 -5.91 -14.32 -12.13
C LEU A 11 -6.08 -13.09 -11.23
N LEU A 12 -5.99 -11.91 -11.83
CA LEU A 12 -6.28 -10.63 -11.21
C LEU A 12 -7.67 -10.16 -11.65
N ARG A 13 -8.62 -10.03 -10.72
CA ARG A 13 -9.99 -9.61 -11.05
C ARG A 13 -10.15 -8.11 -11.24
N ASN A 14 -9.43 -7.30 -10.48
CA ASN A 14 -9.54 -5.85 -10.54
C ASN A 14 -8.18 -5.19 -10.29
N LEU A 15 -7.80 -4.26 -11.17
CA LEU A 15 -6.68 -3.35 -10.99
C LEU A 15 -7.25 -1.93 -10.87
N GLY A 16 -7.27 -1.42 -9.64
CA GLY A 16 -7.89 -0.16 -9.27
C GLY A 16 -6.91 1.00 -9.13
N LEU A 17 -7.31 1.99 -8.33
CA LEU A 17 -6.69 3.31 -8.21
C LEU A 17 -5.16 3.26 -8.12
N SER A 18 -4.49 3.90 -9.09
CA SER A 18 -3.04 4.08 -9.18
C SER A 18 -2.21 2.81 -8.95
N SER A 19 -2.77 1.65 -9.26
CA SER A 19 -2.14 0.36 -8.93
C SER A 19 -1.35 -0.22 -10.09
N VAL A 20 -0.36 -1.06 -9.76
CA VAL A 20 0.54 -1.65 -10.74
C VAL A 20 0.48 -3.16 -10.65
N PHE A 21 0.30 -3.82 -11.80
CA PHE A 21 0.58 -5.24 -11.95
C PHE A 21 1.83 -5.40 -12.81
N GLN A 22 2.91 -5.92 -12.22
CA GLN A 22 4.22 -6.06 -12.86
C GLN A 22 4.70 -7.50 -12.83
N ILE A 23 5.16 -7.99 -13.99
CA ILE A 23 5.86 -9.26 -14.14
C ILE A 23 7.28 -8.94 -14.65
N GLY A 24 8.29 -9.57 -14.05
CA GLY A 24 9.69 -9.30 -14.31
C GLY A 24 10.37 -8.59 -13.15
N ASP A 25 11.68 -8.46 -13.20
CA ASP A 25 12.44 -7.90 -12.07
C ASP A 25 12.38 -6.38 -12.03
N SER A 26 12.57 -5.82 -10.84
CA SER A 26 12.66 -4.39 -10.60
C SER A 26 13.84 -4.08 -9.68
N VAL A 27 14.27 -2.82 -9.68
CA VAL A 27 15.26 -2.36 -8.70
C VAL A 27 14.54 -1.84 -7.45
N GLN A 28 13.48 -1.06 -7.66
CA GLN A 28 12.80 -0.35 -6.59
C GLN A 28 11.28 -0.33 -6.79
N ILE A 29 10.54 -0.45 -5.70
CA ILE A 29 9.08 -0.31 -5.65
C ILE A 29 8.73 0.69 -4.54
N THR A 30 8.23 1.87 -4.91
CA THR A 30 7.91 2.96 -3.96
C THR A 30 6.45 3.42 -4.01
N PRO A 31 5.47 2.57 -3.63
CA PRO A 31 4.07 2.94 -3.67
C PRO A 31 3.73 3.97 -2.58
N GLN A 32 3.01 5.02 -2.95
CA GLN A 32 2.54 6.06 -2.05
C GLN A 32 1.03 6.26 -2.19
N ASN A 33 0.30 6.15 -1.07
CA ASN A 33 -1.15 6.30 -1.03
C ASN A 33 -1.59 7.24 0.09
N TRP A 34 -2.15 8.40 -0.25
CA TRP A 34 -2.73 9.34 0.71
C TRP A 34 -4.24 9.45 0.50
N ALA A 35 -5.01 9.20 1.56
CA ALA A 35 -6.46 9.22 1.48
C ALA A 35 -7.11 9.98 2.65
N LEU A 36 -8.02 10.88 2.30
CA LEU A 36 -8.94 11.54 3.22
C LEU A 36 -10.35 10.99 3.02
N ALA A 37 -10.91 10.36 4.05
CA ALA A 37 -12.23 9.76 4.02
C ALA A 37 -13.15 10.50 5.00
N VAL A 38 -13.85 11.52 4.50
CA VAL A 38 -14.82 12.30 5.28
C VAL A 38 -16.20 11.66 5.13
N GLN A 39 -16.77 11.21 6.24
CA GLN A 39 -18.11 10.65 6.31
C GLN A 39 -19.00 11.55 7.16
N ARG A 40 -20.14 11.95 6.61
CA ARG A 40 -21.11 12.83 7.27
C ARG A 40 -22.41 12.09 7.51
N GLN A 41 -23.11 12.46 8.59
CA GLN A 41 -24.48 12.00 8.82
C GLN A 41 -25.46 12.56 7.79
N VAL A 42 -25.26 13.81 7.38
CA VAL A 42 -26.01 14.45 6.28
C VAL A 42 -25.05 14.73 5.13
N GLU A 43 -25.44 14.32 3.93
CA GLU A 43 -24.63 14.51 2.72
C GLU A 43 -24.59 16.00 2.33
N PHE A 44 -23.53 16.68 2.76
CA PHE A 44 -23.26 18.07 2.40
C PHE A 44 -21.79 18.21 1.99
N PHE A 45 -21.50 18.91 0.89
CA PHE A 45 -20.15 19.07 0.35
C PHE A 45 -19.76 20.56 0.29
N TYR A 46 -18.69 20.93 0.97
CA TYR A 46 -18.16 22.30 1.05
C TYR A 46 -17.14 22.62 -0.05
N GLY A 47 -16.74 21.64 -0.86
CA GLY A 47 -15.77 21.78 -1.96
C GLY A 47 -14.31 21.97 -1.52
N LYS A 48 -14.02 21.87 -0.23
CA LYS A 48 -12.69 22.12 0.38
C LYS A 48 -12.20 21.01 1.31
N GLU A 49 -12.84 19.84 1.25
CA GLU A 49 -12.58 18.69 2.13
C GLU A 49 -11.24 17.97 1.89
N GLY A 50 -10.51 18.31 0.83
CA GLY A 50 -9.32 17.59 0.38
C GLY A 50 -7.98 18.14 0.87
N ASN A 51 -7.94 19.08 1.82
CA ASN A 51 -6.66 19.63 2.28
C ASN A 51 -5.90 18.64 3.17
N PHE A 52 -4.89 17.96 2.62
CA PHE A 52 -4.01 17.06 3.35
C PHE A 52 -3.13 17.79 4.39
N GLU A 53 -2.67 19.00 4.08
CA GLU A 53 -1.80 19.78 4.97
C GLU A 53 -2.47 20.15 6.30
N ALA A 54 -3.81 20.19 6.31
CA ALA A 54 -4.60 20.43 7.52
C ALA A 54 -4.43 19.33 8.58
N TYR A 55 -3.83 18.18 8.24
CA TYR A 55 -3.68 17.07 9.17
C TYR A 55 -2.24 16.58 9.27
N ARG A 56 -1.72 16.59 10.50
CA ARG A 56 -0.34 16.17 10.84
C ARG A 56 0.05 14.79 10.31
N ILE A 57 -0.90 13.86 10.15
CA ILE A 57 -0.63 12.54 9.60
C ILE A 57 -0.03 12.61 8.19
N PHE A 58 -0.32 13.63 7.38
CA PHE A 58 0.22 13.80 6.02
C PHE A 58 1.50 14.65 5.96
N THR A 59 1.87 15.33 7.04
CA THR A 59 3.07 16.20 7.09
C THR A 59 4.19 15.64 7.97
N ILE A 60 3.91 14.66 8.83
CA ILE A 60 4.93 14.02 9.66
C ILE A 60 5.91 13.20 8.81
N THR A 61 7.21 13.28 9.11
CA THR A 61 8.20 12.41 8.48
C THR A 61 8.06 10.98 9.00
N LEU A 62 8.19 9.98 8.12
CA LEU A 62 8.23 8.58 8.54
C LEU A 62 9.42 8.35 9.48
N PRO A 63 9.23 7.70 10.63
CA PRO A 63 10.33 7.39 11.52
C PRO A 63 11.27 6.39 10.82
N HIS A 64 12.48 6.82 10.52
CA HIS A 64 13.54 5.94 10.03
C HIS A 64 14.28 5.38 11.24
N LEU A 65 14.01 4.11 11.57
CA LEU A 65 14.81 3.41 12.58
C LEU A 65 16.15 3.04 11.94
N PRO A 66 17.29 3.59 12.41
CA PRO A 66 18.58 3.19 11.91
C PRO A 66 18.80 1.71 12.24
N VAL A 67 19.21 0.92 11.26
CA VAL A 67 19.70 -0.44 11.51
C VAL A 67 21.06 -0.29 12.20
N THR A 68 21.13 -0.64 13.47
CA THR A 68 22.35 -0.48 14.29
C THR A 68 23.07 -1.81 14.51
N GLU A 69 22.36 -2.90 14.30
CA GLU A 69 22.77 -4.26 14.56
C GLU A 69 23.45 -4.84 13.32
N GLN A 70 24.61 -5.46 13.51
CA GLN A 70 25.22 -6.28 12.47
C GLN A 70 24.59 -7.67 12.50
N VAL A 71 23.58 -7.88 11.64
CA VAL A 71 22.94 -9.20 11.49
C VAL A 71 23.68 -10.01 10.42
N LEU A 72 24.34 -11.08 10.83
CA LEU A 72 24.92 -12.06 9.91
C LEU A 72 23.86 -13.07 9.50
N ILE A 73 23.47 -13.06 8.22
CA ILE A 73 22.50 -13.99 7.66
C ILE A 73 23.23 -14.94 6.70
N ASN A 74 23.26 -16.23 7.04
CA ASN A 74 23.61 -17.27 6.07
C ASN A 74 22.32 -17.80 5.43
N ARG A 75 22.22 -17.75 4.10
CA ARG A 75 21.03 -18.18 3.36
C ARG A 75 21.36 -19.27 2.36
N PHE A 76 20.86 -20.48 2.62
CA PHE A 76 20.91 -21.58 1.68
C PHE A 76 19.58 -21.70 0.92
N ASN A 77 19.62 -21.61 -0.41
CA ASN A 77 18.43 -21.81 -1.25
C ASN A 77 18.66 -23.07 -2.09
N GLN A 78 17.96 -24.14 -1.73
CA GLN A 78 18.06 -25.43 -2.44
C GLN A 78 17.63 -25.34 -3.91
N SER A 79 16.81 -24.35 -4.27
CA SER A 79 16.41 -24.07 -5.65
C SER A 79 16.50 -22.58 -5.95
N SER A 80 16.98 -22.26 -7.16
CA SER A 80 16.92 -20.91 -7.74
C SER A 80 15.49 -20.49 -8.07
N PHE A 81 14.52 -21.42 -8.09
CA PHE A 81 13.15 -21.14 -8.46
C PHE A 81 12.26 -20.91 -7.23
N ILE A 82 11.37 -19.93 -7.32
CA ILE A 82 10.20 -19.77 -6.46
C ILE A 82 8.99 -20.16 -7.29
N LYS A 83 8.42 -21.34 -7.04
CA LYS A 83 7.32 -21.87 -7.87
C LYS A 83 5.97 -21.66 -7.18
N ALA A 84 5.05 -20.97 -7.85
CA ALA A 84 3.65 -20.89 -7.46
C ALA A 84 2.77 -21.39 -8.61
N LYS A 85 1.84 -22.30 -8.35
CA LYS A 85 1.01 -22.89 -9.42
C LYS A 85 -0.08 -21.93 -9.88
N HIS A 86 -0.85 -21.39 -8.93
CA HIS A 86 -1.96 -20.51 -9.23
C HIS A 86 -1.99 -19.36 -8.21
N ILE A 87 -2.05 -18.14 -8.70
CA ILE A 87 -2.24 -16.94 -7.86
C ILE A 87 -3.58 -16.32 -8.24
N GLN A 88 -4.46 -16.14 -7.26
CA GLN A 88 -5.74 -15.49 -7.46
C GLN A 88 -5.83 -14.24 -6.59
N ILE A 89 -6.01 -13.09 -7.23
CA ILE A 89 -6.13 -11.79 -6.56
C ILE A 89 -7.49 -11.17 -6.91
N THR A 90 -8.24 -10.77 -5.89
CA THR A 90 -9.54 -10.13 -6.05
C THR A 90 -9.40 -8.69 -6.53
N SER A 91 -8.51 -7.91 -5.92
CA SER A 91 -8.27 -6.52 -6.31
C SER A 91 -6.90 -6.05 -5.86
N VAL A 92 -6.29 -5.17 -6.65
CA VAL A 92 -5.10 -4.38 -6.29
C VAL A 92 -5.51 -2.92 -6.48
N SER A 93 -5.54 -2.13 -5.42
CA SER A 93 -6.03 -0.74 -5.46
C SER A 93 -5.27 0.15 -4.45
N GLY A 94 -5.30 1.47 -4.64
CA GLY A 94 -4.72 2.44 -3.72
C GLY A 94 -3.19 2.44 -3.74
N SER A 95 -2.61 2.66 -4.93
CA SER A 95 -1.16 2.60 -5.16
C SER A 95 -0.53 1.25 -4.80
N SER A 96 -1.32 0.17 -4.79
CA SER A 96 -0.79 -1.16 -4.49
C SER A 96 -0.07 -1.76 -5.70
N VAL A 97 0.94 -2.59 -5.44
CA VAL A 97 1.74 -3.25 -6.49
C VAL A 97 1.62 -4.75 -6.35
N TYR A 98 1.10 -5.42 -7.38
CA TYR A 98 1.22 -6.86 -7.54
C TYR A 98 2.44 -7.16 -8.41
N HIS A 99 3.48 -7.74 -7.82
CA HIS A 99 4.76 -7.98 -8.48
C HIS A 99 5.11 -9.46 -8.52
N ILE A 100 5.38 -9.98 -9.73
CA ILE A 100 5.92 -11.32 -9.96
C ILE A 100 7.35 -11.17 -10.51
N GLY A 101 8.34 -11.21 -9.62
CA GLY A 101 9.74 -11.05 -9.97
C GLY A 101 10.59 -10.88 -8.72
N SER A 102 11.84 -10.46 -8.92
CA SER A 102 12.75 -10.03 -7.86
C SER A 102 12.81 -8.50 -7.78
N THR A 103 12.92 -7.96 -6.57
CA THR A 103 13.16 -6.53 -6.35
C THR A 103 14.20 -6.33 -5.25
N GLN A 104 14.96 -5.24 -5.30
CA GLN A 104 16.01 -4.97 -4.32
C GLN A 104 15.47 -4.17 -3.14
N ASN A 105 14.70 -3.12 -3.40
CA ASN A 105 14.21 -2.21 -2.38
C ASN A 105 12.71 -1.95 -2.54
N ILE A 106 11.98 -2.08 -1.44
CA ILE A 106 10.57 -1.71 -1.37
C ILE A 106 10.42 -0.67 -0.26
N GLN A 107 9.90 0.51 -0.62
CA GLN A 107 9.54 1.56 0.33
C GLN A 107 8.08 1.94 0.10
N ALA A 108 7.18 1.32 0.87
CA ALA A 108 5.75 1.55 0.75
C ALA A 108 5.27 2.53 1.82
N GLU A 109 4.42 3.47 1.42
CA GLU A 109 3.82 4.47 2.30
C GLU A 109 2.32 4.57 2.07
N SER A 110 1.54 4.44 3.14
CA SER A 110 0.10 4.64 3.12
C SER A 110 -0.33 5.49 4.30
N ARG A 111 -1.03 6.60 4.02
CA ARG A 111 -1.56 7.53 5.02
C ARG A 111 -3.04 7.69 4.77
N ILE A 112 -3.85 7.27 5.74
CA ILE A 112 -5.31 7.32 5.61
C ILE A 112 -5.87 8.00 6.85
N LYS A 113 -6.72 9.00 6.65
CA LYS A 113 -7.45 9.67 7.74
C LYS A 113 -8.94 9.61 7.49
N HIS A 114 -9.63 8.91 8.38
CA HIS A 114 -11.09 8.88 8.45
C HIS A 114 -11.60 9.99 9.37
N ILE A 115 -12.62 10.71 8.94
CA ILE A 115 -13.27 11.79 9.69
C ILE A 115 -14.76 11.52 9.69
N ARG A 116 -15.34 11.29 10.88
CA ARG A 116 -16.79 11.12 11.04
C ARG A 116 -17.37 12.43 11.57
N GLN A 117 -18.35 12.99 10.87
CA GLN A 117 -19.13 14.15 11.29
C GLN A 117 -20.53 13.69 11.68
N ILE A 118 -20.87 13.88 12.96
CA ILE A 118 -22.13 13.48 13.58
C ILE A 118 -22.87 14.75 13.97
N GLU A 119 -24.18 14.80 13.73
CA GLU A 119 -24.97 15.95 14.18
C GLU A 119 -25.17 15.88 15.69
N ARG A 120 -25.05 17.03 16.36
CA ARG A 120 -25.48 17.12 17.77
C ARG A 120 -27.00 17.10 17.79
N VAL A 121 -27.56 16.08 18.43
CA VAL A 121 -28.95 16.12 18.90
C VAL A 121 -29.04 17.26 19.92
N ARG A 122 -29.94 18.22 19.71
CA ARG A 122 -30.30 19.18 20.75
C ARG A 122 -31.12 18.40 21.78
N GLU A 123 -30.62 18.23 22.99
CA GLU A 123 -31.47 17.91 24.13
C GLU A 123 -32.30 19.16 24.41
N GLU A 124 -33.61 19.09 24.14
CA GLU A 124 -34.57 20.12 24.53
C GLU A 124 -34.62 20.14 26.06
N LEU A 125 -34.24 21.29 26.66
CA LEU A 125 -34.45 21.62 28.07
C LEU A 125 -35.89 22.10 28.29
#